data_AF-G8TLC1-F1
#
_entry.id   AF-G8TLC1-F1
#
_cell.length_a   1.000
_cell.length_b   1.000
_cell.length_c   1.000
_cell.angle_alpha   90.00
_cell.angle_beta   90.00
_cell.angle_gamma   90.00
#
_symmetry.space_group_name_H-M   'P 1'
#
loop_
_entity.id
_entity.type
_entity.pdbx_description
1 polymer ?
#
loop_
_entity_poly.entity_id
_entity_poly.type
_entity_poly.pdbx_seq_one_letter_code
_entity_poly.pdbx_strand_id
1 'polypeptide(L)'
;MNTLKDRLKSISPLYNLYLYFFNRNHYLHLKRERDFVKTIVSKDSLVYDIGANMGNKTQLFRSLGANVITIEPDSTNYALLVNRFGNDKNVKVLQYAISDSIGVTNFYMDEPGSAYNTLSVKWKESLEDSSVNRWKTIRKFDNVVEVKTVTIDYLIKEYGVPKYIKIDVEGHELPCIKGLSSNIEVISFEANLPEFKSETLNIITCLRDINKNVKFNYQRDDESFELSKHISYDEFYKLLESTDIRYMEVYSFM
;
A
#
# COMPACT_ATOMS: atom_id res chain seq x y z
N MET A 1 -13.90 18.31 -14.19
CA MET A 1 -15.14 18.78 -13.53
C MET A 1 -15.74 17.66 -12.66
N ASN A 2 -14.98 17.14 -11.68
CA ASN A 2 -15.34 15.95 -10.86
C ASN A 2 -15.28 16.18 -9.33
N THR A 3 -15.24 17.43 -8.89
CA THR A 3 -14.90 17.78 -7.49
C THR A 3 -15.93 17.37 -6.44
N LEU A 4 -17.21 17.17 -6.78
CA LEU A 4 -18.23 16.73 -5.82
C LEU A 4 -18.30 15.21 -5.64
N LYS A 5 -18.11 14.41 -6.70
CA LYS A 5 -18.10 12.94 -6.60
C LYS A 5 -16.87 12.43 -5.84
N ASP A 6 -15.71 13.06 -6.04
CA ASP A 6 -14.49 12.71 -5.31
C ASP A 6 -14.53 13.15 -3.84
N ARG A 7 -15.24 14.25 -3.54
CA ARG A 7 -15.58 14.63 -2.15
C ARG A 7 -16.58 13.66 -1.52
N LEU A 8 -17.54 13.14 -2.28
CA LEU A 8 -18.58 12.25 -1.76
C LEU A 8 -18.13 10.79 -1.59
N LYS A 9 -17.05 10.35 -2.26
CA LYS A 9 -16.41 9.06 -1.96
C LYS A 9 -15.69 9.04 -0.60
N SER A 10 -15.50 10.21 0.02
CA SER A 10 -15.12 10.28 1.43
C SER A 10 -16.32 9.87 2.29
N ILE A 11 -16.05 9.19 3.40
CA ILE A 11 -17.02 8.59 4.32
C ILE A 11 -17.88 9.66 5.00
N SER A 12 -18.71 10.38 4.24
CA SER A 12 -19.83 11.08 4.82
C SER A 12 -20.84 10.02 5.27
N PRO A 13 -21.49 10.18 6.43
CA PRO A 13 -22.60 9.31 6.83
C PRO A 13 -23.63 9.12 5.71
N LEU A 14 -23.80 10.13 4.85
CA LEU A 14 -24.64 10.12 3.66
C LEU A 14 -24.13 9.18 2.55
N TYR A 15 -22.82 9.09 2.31
CA TYR A 15 -22.25 8.16 1.34
C TYR A 15 -22.33 6.71 1.83
N ASN A 16 -22.08 6.47 3.11
CA ASN A 16 -22.30 5.15 3.71
C ASN A 16 -23.78 4.74 3.65
N LEU A 17 -24.70 5.68 3.90
CA LEU A 17 -26.13 5.45 3.77
C LEU A 17 -26.52 5.16 2.32
N TYR A 18 -25.94 5.89 1.35
CA TYR A 18 -26.09 5.62 -0.07
C TYR A 18 -25.59 4.22 -0.44
N LEU A 19 -24.38 3.83 -0.05
CA LEU A 19 -23.86 2.49 -0.31
C LEU A 19 -24.72 1.41 0.35
N TYR A 20 -25.19 1.63 1.58
CA TYR A 20 -26.09 0.68 2.26
C TYR A 20 -27.36 0.40 1.46
N PHE A 21 -28.00 1.43 0.89
CA PHE A 21 -29.25 1.29 0.13
C PHE A 21 -29.05 0.88 -1.34
N PHE A 22 -27.95 1.30 -1.97
CA PHE A 22 -27.76 1.18 -3.42
C PHE A 22 -26.59 0.27 -3.84
N ASN A 23 -25.68 -0.10 -2.94
CA ASN A 23 -24.60 -1.04 -3.19
C ASN A 23 -24.18 -1.80 -1.92
N ARG A 24 -25.10 -2.62 -1.40
CA ARG A 24 -24.97 -3.31 -0.11
C ARG A 24 -23.72 -4.20 -0.03
N ASN A 25 -23.34 -4.86 -1.12
CA ASN A 25 -22.15 -5.73 -1.14
C ASN A 25 -20.88 -4.92 -0.92
N HIS A 26 -20.73 -3.78 -1.61
CA HIS A 26 -19.58 -2.91 -1.40
C HIS A 26 -19.54 -2.32 0.02
N TYR A 27 -20.70 -1.93 0.57
CA TYR A 27 -20.79 -1.50 1.97
C TYR A 27 -20.34 -2.59 2.96
N LEU A 28 -20.79 -3.83 2.77
CA LEU A 28 -20.42 -4.94 3.64
C LEU A 28 -18.92 -5.26 3.56
N HIS A 29 -18.34 -5.20 2.37
CA HIS A 29 -16.90 -5.38 2.17
C HIS A 29 -16.10 -4.31 2.92
N LEU A 30 -16.40 -3.02 2.74
CA LEU A 30 -15.74 -1.93 3.47
C LEU A 30 -15.88 -2.06 4.99
N LYS A 31 -17.03 -2.57 5.46
CA LYS A 31 -17.23 -2.84 6.89
C LYS A 31 -16.31 -3.95 7.40
N ARG A 32 -16.19 -5.06 6.66
CA ARG A 32 -15.34 -6.19 7.04
C ARG A 32 -13.86 -5.84 6.99
N GLU A 33 -13.42 -5.14 5.93
CA GLU A 33 -12.07 -4.58 5.84
C GLU A 33 -11.78 -3.71 7.07
N ARG A 34 -12.71 -2.82 7.44
CA ARG A 34 -12.55 -1.98 8.63
C ARG A 34 -12.47 -2.79 9.92
N ASP A 35 -13.32 -3.79 10.08
CA ASP A 35 -13.33 -4.65 11.27
C ASP A 35 -12.02 -5.45 11.37
N PHE A 36 -11.47 -5.90 10.24
CA PHE A 36 -10.15 -6.53 10.15
C PHE A 36 -9.03 -5.55 10.50
N VAL A 37 -8.95 -4.38 9.85
CA VAL A 37 -7.88 -3.40 10.09
C VAL A 37 -7.88 -2.92 11.55
N LYS A 38 -9.05 -2.88 12.21
CA LYS A 38 -9.16 -2.56 13.64
C LYS A 38 -8.43 -3.56 14.56
N THR A 39 -8.16 -4.79 14.09
CA THR A 39 -7.35 -5.77 14.82
C THR A 39 -5.85 -5.43 14.80
N ILE A 40 -5.41 -4.63 13.83
CA ILE A 40 -4.02 -4.20 13.62
C ILE A 40 -3.83 -2.78 14.17
N VAL A 41 -4.70 -1.87 13.75
CA VAL A 41 -4.62 -0.43 14.03
C VAL A 41 -5.57 -0.07 15.16
N SER A 42 -5.00 0.54 16.20
CA SER A 42 -5.74 1.09 17.34
C SER A 42 -5.81 2.62 17.28
N LYS A 43 -6.66 3.20 18.12
CA LYS A 43 -6.72 4.66 18.30
C LYS A 43 -5.32 5.19 18.67
N ASP A 44 -4.97 6.36 18.13
CA ASP A 44 -3.72 7.08 18.34
C ASP A 44 -2.46 6.38 17.80
N SER A 45 -2.57 5.18 17.19
CA SER A 45 -1.46 4.53 16.50
C SER A 45 -0.94 5.38 15.34
N LEU A 46 0.38 5.46 15.20
CA LEU A 46 1.02 6.03 14.01
C LEU A 46 1.02 5.00 12.88
N VAL A 47 0.53 5.39 11.70
CA VAL A 47 0.43 4.55 10.51
C VAL A 47 1.06 5.26 9.32
N TYR A 48 1.87 4.55 8.54
CA TYR A 48 2.35 5.04 7.25
C TYR A 48 1.55 4.36 6.13
N ASP A 49 0.89 5.17 5.30
CA ASP A 49 0.19 4.75 4.08
C ASP A 49 1.07 5.12 2.88
N ILE A 50 1.92 4.18 2.45
CA ILE A 50 2.88 4.37 1.35
C ILE A 50 2.22 3.92 0.05
N GLY A 51 2.15 4.83 -0.92
CA GLY A 51 1.38 4.64 -2.16
C GLY A 51 -0.12 4.85 -1.91
N ALA A 52 -0.44 5.98 -1.28
CA ALA A 52 -1.79 6.23 -0.78
C ALA A 52 -2.83 6.45 -1.89
N ASN A 53 -2.41 6.74 -3.13
CA ASN A 53 -3.27 6.98 -4.28
C ASN A 53 -4.33 8.04 -3.94
N MET A 54 -5.62 7.76 -4.14
CA MET A 54 -6.70 8.69 -3.80
C MET A 54 -6.92 8.84 -2.29
N GLY A 55 -6.33 7.99 -1.43
CA GLY A 55 -6.40 8.08 0.04
C GLY A 55 -7.53 7.29 0.71
N ASN A 56 -7.97 6.18 0.11
CA ASN A 56 -9.03 5.36 0.70
C ASN A 56 -8.57 4.63 1.97
N LYS A 57 -7.36 4.05 1.96
CA LYS A 57 -6.76 3.39 3.14
C LYS A 57 -6.39 4.42 4.21
N THR A 58 -5.80 5.56 3.85
CA THR A 58 -5.66 6.73 4.75
C THR A 58 -6.96 7.08 5.46
N GLN A 59 -8.07 7.20 4.72
CA GLN A 59 -9.37 7.50 5.30
C GLN A 59 -9.85 6.41 6.26
N LEU A 60 -9.62 5.14 5.93
CA LEU A 60 -9.95 4.00 6.78
C LEU A 60 -9.18 4.05 8.10
N PHE A 61 -7.86 4.21 8.06
CA PHE A 61 -7.01 4.34 9.26
C PHE A 61 -7.44 5.53 10.12
N ARG A 62 -7.73 6.68 9.49
CA ARG A 62 -8.27 7.85 10.19
C ARG A 62 -9.62 7.61 10.85
N SER A 63 -10.51 6.84 10.23
CA SER A 63 -11.80 6.46 10.82
C SER A 63 -11.66 5.57 12.07
N LEU A 64 -10.50 4.93 12.26
CA LEU A 64 -10.15 4.16 13.45
C LEU A 64 -9.44 5.02 14.52
N GLY A 65 -9.19 6.29 14.24
CA GLY A 65 -8.54 7.23 15.16
C GLY A 65 -7.01 7.22 15.11
N ALA A 66 -6.40 6.63 14.08
CA ALA A 66 -4.94 6.62 13.90
C ALA A 66 -4.37 7.99 13.51
N ASN A 67 -3.09 8.24 13.79
CA ASN A 67 -2.32 9.32 13.17
C ASN A 67 -1.69 8.77 11.89
N VAL A 68 -1.88 9.43 10.76
CA VAL A 68 -1.48 8.88 9.45
C VAL A 68 -0.47 9.79 8.77
N ILE A 69 0.68 9.23 8.40
CA ILE A 69 1.55 9.83 7.39
C ILE A 69 1.16 9.20 6.05
N THR A 70 0.66 10.01 5.14
CA THR A 70 0.13 9.62 3.83
C THR A 70 1.13 10.05 2.77
N ILE A 71 1.63 9.09 1.99
CA ILE A 71 2.73 9.33 1.03
C ILE A 71 2.28 8.96 -0.37
N GLU A 72 2.41 9.90 -1.31
CA GLU A 72 2.03 9.72 -2.71
C GLU A 72 2.90 10.61 -3.62
N PRO A 73 3.67 10.05 -4.57
CA PRO A 73 4.49 10.85 -5.49
C PRO A 73 3.69 11.55 -6.61
N ASP A 74 2.59 10.96 -7.08
CA ASP A 74 1.79 11.51 -8.18
C ASP A 74 1.20 12.87 -7.80
N SER A 75 1.51 13.91 -8.58
CA SER A 75 1.06 15.28 -8.29
C SER A 75 -0.47 15.47 -8.29
N THR A 76 -1.19 14.69 -9.09
CA THR A 76 -2.66 14.71 -9.17
C THR A 76 -3.26 14.09 -7.90
N ASN A 77 -2.78 12.91 -7.52
CA ASN A 77 -3.25 12.25 -6.30
C ASN A 77 -2.80 13.02 -5.05
N TYR A 78 -1.58 13.56 -5.02
CA TYR A 78 -1.13 14.44 -3.96
C TYR A 78 -2.05 15.66 -3.78
N ALA A 79 -2.42 16.35 -4.85
CA ALA A 79 -3.35 17.48 -4.78
C ALA A 79 -4.73 17.06 -4.25
N LEU A 80 -5.22 15.88 -4.65
CA LEU A 80 -6.45 15.30 -4.14
C LEU A 80 -6.35 15.01 -2.63
N LEU A 81 -5.26 14.40 -2.18
CA LEU A 81 -5.00 14.07 -0.78
C LEU A 81 -4.91 15.35 0.08
N VAL A 82 -4.23 16.40 -0.40
CA VAL A 82 -4.19 17.70 0.28
C VAL A 82 -5.59 18.29 0.41
N ASN A 83 -6.43 18.23 -0.64
CA ASN A 83 -7.81 18.70 -0.54
C ASN A 83 -8.67 17.83 0.39
N ARG A 84 -8.43 16.52 0.47
CA ARG A 84 -9.16 15.60 1.36
C ARG A 84 -8.76 15.76 2.83
N PHE A 85 -7.47 15.92 3.11
CA PHE A 85 -6.91 15.73 4.45
C PHE A 85 -6.03 16.89 4.94
N GLY A 86 -5.76 17.92 4.14
CA GLY A 86 -4.80 18.98 4.48
C GLY A 86 -5.17 19.81 5.72
N ASN A 87 -6.43 19.77 6.16
CA ASN A 87 -6.91 20.40 7.40
C ASN A 87 -7.11 19.40 8.56
N ASP A 88 -6.89 18.09 8.36
CA ASP A 88 -6.95 17.10 9.44
C ASP A 88 -5.60 17.08 10.16
N LYS A 89 -5.59 17.55 11.41
CA LYS A 89 -4.39 17.61 12.26
C LYS A 89 -3.71 16.26 12.51
N ASN A 90 -4.42 15.15 12.29
CA ASN A 90 -3.90 13.80 12.48
C ASN A 90 -3.53 13.12 11.14
N VAL A 91 -3.55 13.86 10.02
CA VAL A 91 -3.03 13.40 8.72
C VAL A 91 -1.93 14.33 8.26
N LYS A 92 -0.78 13.77 7.90
CA LYS A 92 0.28 14.48 7.20
C LYS A 92 0.39 13.94 5.78
N VAL A 93 0.15 14.79 4.78
CA VAL A 93 0.29 14.43 3.37
C VAL A 93 1.69 14.82 2.88
N LEU A 94 2.43 13.87 2.32
CA LEU A 94 3.79 14.04 1.80
C LEU A 94 3.86 13.66 0.33
N GLN A 95 4.54 14.49 -0.46
CA GLN A 95 4.78 14.22 -1.89
C GLN A 95 6.16 13.62 -2.10
N TYR A 96 6.31 12.33 -1.81
CA TYR A 96 7.52 11.56 -2.03
C TYR A 96 7.15 10.20 -2.59
N ALA A 97 8.08 9.59 -3.32
CA ALA A 97 8.13 8.14 -3.46
C ALA A 97 9.00 7.55 -2.35
N ILE A 98 8.69 6.33 -1.92
CA ILE A 98 9.55 5.60 -0.97
C ILE A 98 10.46 4.66 -1.73
N SER A 99 11.75 4.69 -1.42
CA SER A 99 12.76 3.82 -2.03
C SER A 99 13.86 3.50 -1.01
N ASP A 100 14.91 2.84 -1.48
CA ASP A 100 16.12 2.49 -0.74
C ASP A 100 17.10 3.66 -0.54
N SER A 101 16.83 4.83 -1.15
CA SER A 101 17.69 6.00 -1.09
C SER A 101 16.93 7.32 -1.22
N ILE A 102 17.49 8.38 -0.62
CA ILE A 102 17.01 9.76 -0.80
C ILE A 102 17.57 10.32 -2.11
N GLY A 103 16.72 10.91 -2.94
CA GLY A 103 17.14 11.46 -4.21
C GLY A 103 15.99 11.85 -5.12
N VAL A 104 16.20 11.65 -6.41
CA VAL A 104 15.21 11.86 -7.47
C VAL A 104 15.28 10.65 -8.40
N THR A 105 14.14 10.17 -8.86
CA THR A 105 14.06 9.04 -9.81
C THR A 105 12.93 9.23 -10.80
N ASN A 106 12.94 8.40 -11.84
CA ASN A 106 11.87 8.34 -12.83
C ASN A 106 10.61 7.70 -12.24
N PHE A 107 9.48 8.31 -12.55
CA PHE A 107 8.15 7.84 -12.26
C PHE A 107 7.39 7.68 -13.57
N TYR A 108 7.00 6.44 -13.86
CA TYR A 108 6.35 6.04 -15.11
C TYR A 108 4.85 6.19 -14.96
N MET A 109 4.24 6.97 -15.85
CA MET A 109 2.85 7.37 -15.76
C MET A 109 2.01 6.71 -16.86
N ASP A 110 1.03 5.90 -16.47
CA ASP A 110 -0.05 5.44 -17.34
C ASP A 110 -0.99 6.62 -17.67
N GLU A 111 -1.48 7.29 -16.63
CA GLU A 111 -2.16 8.59 -16.72
C GLU A 111 -2.07 9.33 -15.37
N PRO A 112 -2.26 10.67 -15.34
CA PRO A 112 -2.23 11.41 -14.08
C PRO A 112 -3.25 10.88 -13.06
N GLY A 113 -2.75 10.47 -11.89
CA GLY A 113 -3.57 9.88 -10.81
C GLY A 113 -3.94 8.40 -11.01
N SER A 114 -3.40 7.73 -12.03
CA SER A 114 -3.64 6.30 -12.27
C SER A 114 -3.14 5.44 -11.11
N ALA A 115 -3.89 4.39 -10.80
CA ALA A 115 -3.45 3.37 -9.87
C ALA A 115 -2.28 2.54 -10.41
N TYR A 116 -1.94 2.64 -11.70
CA TYR A 116 -0.87 1.84 -12.30
C TYR A 116 0.47 2.57 -12.38
N ASN A 117 0.52 3.84 -11.99
CA ASN A 117 1.76 4.63 -12.02
C ASN A 117 2.80 4.00 -11.08
N THR A 118 4.05 3.94 -11.52
CA THR A 118 5.05 3.12 -10.83
C THR A 118 6.47 3.69 -10.96
N LEU A 119 7.33 3.34 -10.00
CA LEU A 119 8.79 3.48 -10.13
C LEU A 119 9.42 2.22 -10.77
N SER A 120 8.67 1.12 -10.84
CA SER A 120 9.15 -0.18 -11.28
C SER A 120 9.12 -0.32 -12.80
N VAL A 121 10.31 -0.36 -13.41
CA VAL A 121 10.47 -0.65 -14.84
C VAL A 121 9.84 -2.00 -15.20
N LYS A 122 10.01 -3.00 -14.35
CA LYS A 122 9.44 -4.34 -14.54
C LYS A 122 7.91 -4.31 -14.55
N TRP A 123 7.29 -3.51 -13.68
CA TRP A 123 5.83 -3.35 -13.66
C TRP A 123 5.34 -2.73 -14.97
N LYS A 124 5.95 -1.60 -15.37
CA LYS A 124 5.70 -0.94 -16.65
C LYS A 124 5.79 -1.93 -17.82
N GLU A 125 6.91 -2.63 -17.95
CA GLU A 125 7.16 -3.56 -19.06
C GLU A 125 6.13 -4.70 -19.09
N SER A 126 5.76 -5.25 -17.93
CA SER A 126 4.78 -6.34 -17.83
C SER A 126 3.36 -5.91 -18.22
N LEU A 127 3.03 -4.62 -18.12
CA LEU A 127 1.72 -4.08 -18.49
C LEU A 127 1.68 -3.56 -19.93
N GLU A 128 2.82 -3.20 -20.51
CA GLU A 128 2.96 -2.82 -21.92
C GLU A 128 2.97 -4.03 -22.86
N ASP A 129 3.46 -5.20 -22.40
CA ASP A 129 3.55 -6.40 -23.20
C ASP A 129 2.32 -7.31 -23.07
N SER A 130 1.51 -7.34 -24.13
CA SER A 130 0.30 -8.18 -24.25
C SER A 130 0.53 -9.69 -24.10
N SER A 131 1.75 -10.18 -24.29
CA SER A 131 2.08 -11.61 -24.19
C SER A 131 2.26 -12.08 -22.74
N VAL A 132 2.57 -11.16 -21.83
CA VAL A 132 2.77 -11.42 -20.40
C VAL A 132 1.71 -10.73 -19.52
N ASN A 133 1.00 -9.73 -20.04
CA ASN A 133 -0.03 -8.99 -19.31
C ASN A 133 -1.27 -9.86 -19.02
N ARG A 134 -1.34 -10.39 -17.79
CA ARG A 134 -2.49 -11.18 -17.32
C ARG A 134 -3.78 -10.37 -17.13
N TRP A 135 -3.70 -9.04 -17.05
CA TRP A 135 -4.83 -8.13 -16.88
C TRP A 135 -5.55 -7.81 -18.20
N LYS A 136 -5.10 -8.40 -19.32
CA LYS A 136 -5.75 -8.36 -20.66
C LYS A 136 -6.01 -6.95 -21.20
N THR A 137 -5.39 -5.93 -20.60
CA THR A 137 -5.53 -4.52 -20.98
C THR A 137 -4.12 -3.96 -21.07
N ILE A 138 -3.67 -3.72 -22.30
CA ILE A 138 -2.37 -3.11 -22.56
C ILE A 138 -2.42 -1.67 -22.05
N ARG A 139 -1.44 -1.31 -21.23
CA ARG A 139 -1.23 0.06 -20.77
C ARG A 139 -0.06 0.68 -21.51
N LYS A 140 0.02 2.01 -21.49
CA LYS A 140 1.11 2.75 -22.12
C LYS A 140 1.66 3.77 -21.15
N PHE A 141 2.94 3.67 -20.85
CA PHE A 141 3.62 4.57 -19.94
C PHE A 141 4.46 5.58 -20.74
N ASP A 142 3.79 6.29 -21.65
CA ASP A 142 4.42 7.22 -22.60
C ASP A 142 4.95 8.49 -21.91
N ASN A 143 4.51 8.75 -20.67
CA ASN A 143 4.94 9.90 -19.88
C ASN A 143 5.82 9.47 -18.70
N VAL A 144 6.97 10.12 -18.55
CA VAL A 144 7.92 9.89 -17.46
C VAL A 144 8.19 11.23 -16.79
N VAL A 145 8.02 11.28 -15.47
CA VAL A 145 8.27 12.48 -14.66
C VAL A 145 9.28 12.16 -13.58
N GLU A 146 10.02 13.17 -13.13
CA GLU A 146 10.93 13.02 -11.99
C GLU A 146 10.20 13.27 -10.67
N VAL A 147 10.39 12.36 -9.71
CA VAL A 147 9.83 12.49 -8.35
C VAL A 147 10.92 12.35 -7.30
N LYS A 148 10.73 13.03 -6.17
CA LYS A 148 11.66 12.93 -5.04
C LYS A 148 11.45 11.60 -4.32
N THR A 149 12.55 10.94 -3.97
CA THR A 149 12.53 9.73 -3.14
C THR A 149 13.06 10.01 -1.74
N VAL A 150 12.52 9.28 -0.76
CA VAL A 150 13.07 9.18 0.60
C VAL A 150 13.00 7.73 1.08
N THR A 151 13.71 7.40 2.15
CA THR A 151 13.66 6.06 2.77
C THR A 151 12.62 5.98 3.88
N ILE A 152 12.22 4.76 4.26
CA ILE A 152 11.37 4.56 5.45
C ILE A 152 12.11 5.03 6.71
N ASP A 153 13.41 4.76 6.83
CA ASP A 153 14.23 5.24 7.95
C ASP A 153 14.25 6.77 8.06
N TYR A 154 14.29 7.48 6.92
CA TYR A 154 14.16 8.93 6.91
C TYR A 154 12.81 9.38 7.50
N LEU A 155 11.71 8.75 7.08
CA LEU A 155 10.40 9.05 7.65
C LEU A 155 10.33 8.72 9.15
N ILE A 156 10.90 7.61 9.58
CA ILE A 156 10.95 7.23 11.00
C ILE A 156 11.69 8.30 11.83
N LYS A 157 12.81 8.81 11.31
CA LYS A 157 13.56 9.87 11.98
C LYS A 157 12.75 11.16 12.12
N GLU A 158 11.99 11.54 11.09
CA GLU A 158 11.26 12.81 11.06
C GLU A 158 9.90 12.74 11.78
N TYR A 159 9.20 11.61 11.72
CA TYR A 159 7.80 11.49 12.16
C TYR A 159 7.57 10.42 13.25
N GLY A 160 8.60 9.66 13.62
CA GLY A 160 8.54 8.62 14.66
C GLY A 160 8.37 7.21 14.12
N VAL A 161 8.49 6.21 14.99
CA VAL A 161 8.33 4.80 14.60
C VAL A 161 6.83 4.47 14.46
N PRO A 162 6.35 4.06 13.27
CA PRO A 162 4.96 3.68 13.09
C PRO A 162 4.67 2.33 13.75
N LYS A 163 3.42 2.14 14.19
CA LYS A 163 2.91 0.82 14.55
C LYS A 163 2.70 -0.04 13.30
N TYR A 164 2.19 0.58 12.24
CA TYR A 164 1.80 -0.12 11.02
C TYR A 164 2.29 0.64 9.77
N ILE A 165 2.84 -0.09 8.81
CA ILE A 165 3.18 0.43 7.49
C ILE A 165 2.42 -0.39 6.44
N LYS A 166 1.61 0.27 5.61
CA LYS A 166 1.10 -0.30 4.37
C LYS A 166 2.01 0.16 3.22
N ILE A 167 2.40 -0.78 2.35
CA ILE A 167 3.20 -0.50 1.14
C ILE A 167 2.48 -1.06 -0.08
N ASP A 168 2.14 -0.18 -1.01
CA ASP A 168 1.41 -0.53 -2.22
C ASP A 168 1.86 0.42 -3.32
N VAL A 169 2.92 0.03 -4.03
CA VAL A 169 3.70 0.92 -4.89
C VAL A 169 3.96 0.29 -6.25
N GLU A 170 3.08 -0.64 -6.63
CA GLU A 170 2.98 -1.21 -7.97
C GLU A 170 4.32 -1.79 -8.44
N GLY A 171 4.87 -2.74 -7.68
CA GLY A 171 6.08 -3.49 -8.04
C GLY A 171 7.39 -2.85 -7.58
N HIS A 172 7.34 -1.81 -6.74
CA HIS A 172 8.51 -1.14 -6.13
C HIS A 172 8.64 -1.41 -4.62
N GLU A 173 7.99 -2.45 -4.11
CA GLU A 173 7.89 -2.76 -2.68
C GLU A 173 9.26 -3.14 -2.09
N LEU A 174 10.08 -3.90 -2.83
CA LEU A 174 11.40 -4.35 -2.37
C LEU A 174 12.35 -3.16 -2.08
N PRO A 175 12.51 -2.17 -2.98
CA PRO A 175 13.25 -0.95 -2.64
C PRO A 175 12.72 -0.21 -1.42
N CYS A 176 11.40 -0.12 -1.22
CA CYS A 176 10.85 0.49 0.00
C CYS A 176 11.36 -0.23 1.26
N ILE A 177 11.29 -1.56 1.28
CA ILE A 177 11.75 -2.39 2.40
C ILE A 177 13.27 -2.32 2.60
N LYS A 178 14.06 -2.22 1.52
CA LYS A 178 15.52 -2.01 1.64
C LYS A 178 15.88 -0.66 2.29
N GLY A 179 14.98 0.32 2.26
CA GLY A 179 15.11 1.60 2.96
C GLY A 179 14.68 1.57 4.44
N LEU A 180 14.41 0.39 5.00
CA LEU A 180 14.04 0.19 6.40
C LEU A 180 15.14 -0.59 7.14
N SER A 181 15.57 -0.10 8.30
CA SER A 181 16.48 -0.80 9.20
C SER A 181 15.88 -1.10 10.59
N SER A 182 14.70 -0.55 10.87
CA SER A 182 14.05 -0.62 12.18
C SER A 182 12.99 -1.71 12.25
N ASN A 183 12.77 -2.25 13.46
CA ASN A 183 11.67 -3.16 13.74
C ASN A 183 10.34 -2.41 13.76
N ILE A 184 9.34 -2.89 13.01
CA ILE A 184 7.99 -2.32 12.93
C ILE A 184 6.99 -3.40 13.31
N GLU A 185 6.02 -3.11 14.17
CA GLU A 185 5.10 -4.13 14.70
C GLU A 185 4.37 -4.88 13.58
N VAL A 186 3.82 -4.14 12.60
CA VAL A 186 3.16 -4.72 11.43
C VAL A 186 3.58 -4.00 10.14
N ILE A 187 3.86 -4.76 9.09
CA ILE A 187 4.02 -4.25 7.73
C ILE A 187 3.14 -5.07 6.80
N SER A 188 2.41 -4.41 5.90
CA SER A 188 1.73 -5.07 4.79
C SER A 188 2.28 -4.62 3.45
N PHE A 189 2.31 -5.52 2.47
CA PHE A 189 2.70 -5.23 1.11
C PHE A 189 2.05 -6.17 0.09
N GLU A 190 1.83 -5.66 -1.12
CA GLU A 190 1.29 -6.47 -2.21
C GLU A 190 2.32 -7.45 -2.77
N ALA A 191 1.89 -8.68 -3.06
CA ALA A 191 2.67 -9.68 -3.78
C ALA A 191 1.94 -10.11 -5.05
N ASN A 192 2.43 -9.62 -6.20
CA ASN A 192 1.94 -9.99 -7.53
C ASN A 192 2.73 -11.20 -8.07
N LEU A 193 2.09 -12.37 -8.12
CA LEU A 193 2.74 -13.64 -8.41
C LEU A 193 2.23 -14.25 -9.74
N PRO A 194 3.10 -14.96 -10.49
CA PRO A 194 4.52 -15.26 -10.20
C PRO A 194 5.48 -14.14 -10.63
N GLU A 195 4.98 -13.06 -11.26
CA GLU A 195 5.79 -12.05 -11.91
C GLU A 195 6.81 -11.41 -10.94
N PHE A 196 6.41 -11.12 -9.70
CA PHE A 196 7.25 -10.53 -8.65
C PHE A 196 7.60 -11.52 -7.52
N LYS A 197 7.63 -12.83 -7.82
CA LYS A 197 7.96 -13.85 -6.81
C LYS A 197 9.36 -13.66 -6.22
N SER A 198 10.36 -13.34 -7.05
CA SER A 198 11.74 -13.12 -6.58
C SER A 198 11.81 -11.92 -5.63
N GLU A 199 11.14 -10.82 -5.96
CA GLU A 199 11.05 -9.62 -5.14
C GLU A 199 10.34 -9.90 -3.82
N THR A 200 9.23 -10.65 -3.86
CA THR A 200 8.48 -11.08 -2.66
C THR A 200 9.37 -11.91 -1.72
N LEU A 201 10.13 -12.87 -2.25
CA LEU A 201 11.07 -13.68 -1.46
C LEU A 201 12.20 -12.84 -0.85
N ASN A 202 12.70 -11.85 -1.59
CA ASN A 202 13.70 -10.91 -1.09
C ASN A 202 13.13 -10.00 0.01
N ILE A 203 11.89 -9.53 -0.12
CA ILE A 203 11.22 -8.73 0.91
C ILE A 203 11.15 -9.50 2.23
N ILE A 204 10.61 -10.72 2.22
CA ILE A 204 10.49 -11.51 3.47
C ILE A 204 11.86 -11.86 4.06
N THR A 205 12.91 -11.95 3.22
CA THR A 205 14.29 -12.17 3.65
C THR A 205 14.83 -10.93 4.37
N CYS A 206 14.65 -9.73 3.78
CA CYS A 206 15.02 -8.47 4.42
C CYS A 206 14.31 -8.29 5.78
N LEU A 207 13.01 -8.59 5.85
CA LEU A 207 12.24 -8.51 7.09
C LEU A 207 12.74 -9.50 8.15
N ARG A 208 13.16 -10.71 7.74
CA ARG A 208 13.78 -11.70 8.65
C ARG A 208 15.15 -11.25 9.15
N ASP A 209 15.92 -10.56 8.32
CA ASP A 209 17.22 -10.01 8.72
C ASP A 209 17.08 -8.88 9.74
N ILE A 210 16.01 -8.08 9.67
CA ILE A 210 15.64 -7.09 10.68
C ILE A 210 15.18 -7.78 11.97
N ASN A 211 14.29 -8.77 11.87
CA ASN A 211 13.79 -9.52 13.03
C ASN A 211 13.71 -11.02 12.74
N LYS A 212 14.59 -11.79 13.40
CA LYS A 212 14.68 -13.25 13.24
C LYS A 212 13.42 -14.02 13.62
N ASN A 213 12.55 -13.41 14.44
CA ASN A 213 11.30 -14.01 14.92
C ASN A 213 10.08 -13.59 14.09
N VAL A 214 10.26 -12.79 13.03
CA VAL A 214 9.18 -12.32 12.17
C VAL A 214 8.27 -13.47 11.75
N LYS A 215 6.96 -13.21 11.82
CA LYS A 215 5.92 -14.12 11.38
C LYS A 215 5.15 -13.51 10.23
N PHE A 216 4.60 -14.37 9.37
CA PHE A 216 3.87 -13.96 8.19
C PHE A 216 2.46 -14.53 8.16
N ASN A 217 1.57 -13.77 7.55
CA ASN A 217 0.26 -14.20 7.11
C ASN A 217 -0.10 -13.43 5.83
N TYR A 218 -1.22 -13.74 5.21
CA TYR A 218 -1.64 -13.03 4.00
C TYR A 218 -3.16 -12.99 3.87
N GLN A 219 -3.63 -12.08 3.03
CA GLN A 219 -5.04 -11.96 2.65
C GLN A 219 -5.21 -12.12 1.14
N ARG A 220 -6.41 -12.51 0.72
CA ARG A 220 -6.83 -12.50 -0.68
C ARG A 220 -8.06 -11.62 -0.96
N ASP A 221 -8.83 -11.29 0.07
CA ASP A 221 -10.14 -10.64 -0.04
C ASP A 221 -10.32 -9.42 0.89
N ASP A 222 -9.24 -8.94 1.52
CA ASP A 222 -9.22 -7.83 2.50
C ASP A 222 -10.06 -8.07 3.78
N GLU A 223 -10.69 -9.24 3.96
CA GLU A 223 -11.64 -9.48 5.05
C GLU A 223 -11.04 -10.28 6.21
N SER A 224 -10.08 -11.16 5.93
CA SER A 224 -9.47 -12.02 6.96
C SER A 224 -8.12 -12.58 6.53
N PHE A 225 -7.37 -13.12 7.49
CA PHE A 225 -6.16 -13.87 7.19
C PHE A 225 -6.49 -15.27 6.67
N GLU A 226 -5.74 -15.71 5.64
CA GLU A 226 -5.89 -17.05 5.05
C GLU A 226 -5.34 -18.15 5.96
N LEU A 227 -4.31 -17.86 6.76
CA LEU A 227 -3.74 -18.81 7.72
C LEU A 227 -4.33 -18.61 9.11
N SER A 228 -4.68 -19.72 9.77
CA SER A 228 -5.21 -19.71 11.14
C SER A 228 -4.20 -19.25 12.20
N LYS A 229 -2.91 -19.24 11.87
CA LYS A 229 -1.81 -18.73 12.70
C LYS A 229 -0.78 -18.02 11.82
N HIS A 230 -0.08 -17.04 12.40
CA HIS A 230 1.10 -16.46 11.76
C HIS A 230 2.24 -17.48 11.76
N ILE A 231 2.85 -17.72 10.60
CA ILE A 231 3.86 -18.78 10.40
C ILE A 231 5.27 -18.19 10.29
N SER A 232 6.30 -19.00 10.51
CA SER A 232 7.69 -18.55 10.45
C SER A 232 8.13 -18.17 9.03
N TYR A 233 9.27 -17.48 8.92
CA TYR A 233 9.96 -17.24 7.65
C TYR A 233 10.11 -18.53 6.82
N ASP A 234 10.63 -19.62 7.40
CA ASP A 234 10.89 -20.87 6.66
C ASP A 234 9.60 -21.53 6.15
N GLU A 235 8.52 -21.47 6.94
CA GLU A 235 7.21 -21.98 6.54
C GLU A 235 6.61 -21.11 5.42
N PHE A 236 6.71 -19.78 5.54
CA PHE A 236 6.17 -18.85 4.55
C PHE A 236 6.96 -18.84 3.24
N TYR A 237 8.29 -18.96 3.31
CA TYR A 237 9.16 -19.10 2.14
C TYR A 237 8.76 -20.34 1.31
N LYS A 238 8.56 -21.49 1.97
CA LYS A 238 8.10 -22.72 1.32
C LYS A 238 6.71 -22.55 0.69
N LEU A 239 5.80 -21.84 1.37
CA LEU A 239 4.47 -21.53 0.84
C LEU A 239 4.60 -20.74 -0.46
N LEU A 240 5.37 -19.65 -0.47
CA LEU A 240 5.60 -18.83 -1.68
C LEU A 240 6.29 -19.62 -2.80
N GLU A 241 7.15 -20.58 -2.45
CA GLU A 241 7.79 -21.43 -3.47
C GLU A 241 6.79 -22.31 -4.21
N SER A 242 5.83 -22.89 -3.49
CA SER A 242 4.88 -23.87 -4.01
C SER A 242 3.52 -23.32 -4.45
N THR A 243 3.21 -22.06 -4.14
CA THR A 243 1.87 -21.49 -4.36
C THR A 243 1.57 -21.23 -5.83
N ASP A 244 0.30 -21.42 -6.22
CA ASP A 244 -0.29 -21.00 -7.49
C ASP A 244 -1.11 -19.71 -7.38
N ILE A 245 -1.18 -19.12 -6.18
CA ILE A 245 -1.86 -17.86 -5.92
C ILE A 245 -1.19 -16.76 -6.74
N ARG A 246 -2.02 -15.93 -7.39
CA ARG A 246 -1.57 -14.85 -8.29
C ARG A 246 -1.44 -13.49 -7.63
N TYR A 247 -2.10 -13.32 -6.50
CA TYR A 247 -2.11 -12.08 -5.75
C TYR A 247 -2.37 -12.38 -4.29
N MET A 248 -1.61 -11.73 -3.40
CA MET A 248 -1.87 -11.70 -1.98
C MET A 248 -1.35 -10.40 -1.36
N GLU A 249 -2.05 -9.87 -0.38
CA GLU A 249 -1.51 -8.86 0.53
C GLU A 249 -0.77 -9.61 1.65
N VAL A 250 0.54 -9.50 1.71
CA VAL A 250 1.38 -10.16 2.72
C VAL A 250 1.49 -9.26 3.93
N TYR A 251 1.34 -9.84 5.12
CA TYR A 251 1.52 -9.17 6.40
C TYR A 251 2.67 -9.80 7.16
N SER A 252 3.60 -8.98 7.66
CA SER A 252 4.64 -9.37 8.61
C SER A 252 4.32 -8.85 10.00
N PHE A 253 4.60 -9.66 11.01
CA PHE A 253 4.45 -9.35 12.43
C PHE A 253 5.80 -9.56 13.12
N MET A 254 6.34 -8.54 13.79
CA MET A 254 7.69 -8.54 14.35
C MET A 254 7.72 -8.32 15.86
#